data_AF-A0A1G5ZBS6-F1
#
_entry.id   AF-A0A1G5ZBS6-F1
#
_cell.length_a   1.000
_cell.length_b   1.000
_cell.length_c   1.000
_cell.angle_alpha   90.00
_cell.angle_beta   90.00
_cell.angle_gamma   90.00
#
_symmetry.space_group_name_H-M   'P 1'
#
loop_
_entity.id
_entity.type
_entity.pdbx_description
1 polymer ?
#
loop_
_entity_poly.entity_id
_entity_poly.type
_entity_poly.pdbx_seq_one_letter_code
_entity_poly.pdbx_strand_id
1 'polypeptide(L)' 'EVPVIESAVLLDKEGREIAIGKRVAGKMTFEGSNLQKGIYFIHVVVDGEFTREQIIIE' A
#
# COMPACT_ATOMS: atom_id res chain seq x y z
N GLU A 1 -0.12 17.58 14.00
CA GLU A 1 0.55 16.30 14.28
C GLU A 1 1.34 15.84 13.05
N VAL A 2 2.08 14.73 13.17
CA VAL A 2 2.53 13.96 12.00
C VAL A 2 1.36 13.04 11.60
N PRO A 3 0.89 13.05 10.34
CA PRO A 3 -0.25 12.23 9.91
C PRO A 3 0.00 10.75 10.20
N VAL A 4 -0.99 10.08 10.79
CA VAL A 4 -0.86 8.68 11.19
C VAL A 4 -1.47 7.79 10.12
N ILE A 5 -0.63 6.99 9.46
CA ILE A 5 -1.12 5.91 8.59
C ILE A 5 -1.75 4.83 9.49
N GLU A 6 -3.07 4.72 9.43
CA GLU A 6 -3.87 3.75 10.18
C GLU A 6 -3.82 2.37 9.53
N SER A 7 -3.94 2.34 8.20
CA SER A 7 -3.85 1.11 7.42
C SER A 7 -3.27 1.39 6.04
N ALA A 8 -2.63 0.38 5.47
CA ALA A 8 -2.19 0.41 4.09
C ALA A 8 -2.28 -0.99 3.48
N VAL A 9 -2.89 -1.11 2.31
CA VAL A 9 -3.13 -2.38 1.62
C VAL A 9 -2.66 -2.24 0.18
N LEU A 10 -1.89 -3.22 -0.28
CA LEU A 10 -1.46 -3.33 -1.68
C LEU A 10 -2.42 -4.28 -2.39
N LEU A 11 -2.91 -3.86 -3.55
CA LEU A 11 -3.82 -4.62 -4.39
C LEU A 11 -3.23 -4.85 -5.77
N ASP A 12 -3.59 -5.97 -6.38
CA ASP A 12 -3.30 -6.22 -7.79
C ASP A 12 -4.24 -5.44 -8.72
N LYS A 13 -4.03 -5.56 -10.04
CA LYS A 13 -4.82 -4.87 -11.06
C LYS A 13 -6.32 -5.22 -11.05
N GLU A 14 -6.68 -6.36 -10.47
CA GLU A 14 -8.08 -6.82 -10.33
C GLU A 14 -8.71 -6.32 -9.02
N GLY A 15 -7.97 -5.56 -8.21
CA GLY A 15 -8.42 -5.05 -6.92
C GLY A 15 -8.39 -6.10 -5.81
N ARG A 16 -7.64 -7.19 -5.98
CA ARG A 16 -7.47 -8.21 -4.91
C ARG A 16 -6.34 -7.80 -3.99
N GLU A 17 -6.57 -7.90 -2.68
CA GLU A 17 -5.54 -7.65 -1.68
C GLU A 17 -4.43 -8.69 -1.79
N ILE A 18 -3.19 -8.24 -1.92
CA ILE A 18 -2.02 -9.12 -2.03
C ILE A 18 -1.00 -8.91 -0.91
N ALA A 19 -1.04 -7.75 -0.23
CA ALA A 19 -0.22 -7.51 0.95
C ALA A 19 -0.83 -6.44 1.87
N ILE A 20 -0.63 -6.61 3.17
CA ILE A 20 -0.94 -5.61 4.19
C ILE A 20 0.38 -4.95 4.61
N GLY A 21 0.39 -3.62 4.63
CA GLY A 21 1.54 -2.82 5.05
C GLY A 21 1.87 -3.05 6.52
N LYS A 22 3.15 -3.21 6.81
CA LYS A 22 3.66 -3.33 8.18
C LYS A 22 4.45 -2.07 8.55
N ARG A 23 4.38 -1.67 9.82
CA ARG A 23 5.17 -0.56 10.33
C ARG A 23 6.58 -1.05 10.68
N VAL A 24 7.57 -0.57 9.95
CA VAL A 24 9.00 -0.90 10.14
C VAL A 24 9.79 0.39 10.22
N ALA A 25 10.54 0.60 11.30
CA ALA A 25 11.36 1.80 11.53
C ALA A 25 10.61 3.13 11.28
N GLY A 26 9.33 3.21 11.70
CA GLY A 26 8.50 4.41 11.54
C GLY A 26 7.91 4.62 10.14
N LYS A 27 8.12 3.69 9.20
CA LYS A 27 7.58 3.74 7.83
C LYS A 27 6.58 2.61 7.60
N MET A 28 5.60 2.85 6.75
CA MET A 28 4.74 1.78 6.23
C MET A 28 5.46 1.07 5.09
N THR A 29 5.59 -0.26 5.19
CA THR A 29 6.40 -1.08 4.29
C THR A 29 5.61 -2.27 3.78
N PHE A 30 5.78 -2.58 2.49
CA PHE A 30 5.24 -3.78 1.85
C PHE A 30 6.39 -4.70 1.43
N GLU A 31 6.22 -6.01 1.63
CA GLU A 31 7.16 -7.01 1.11
C GLU A 31 6.89 -7.23 -0.39
N GLY A 32 7.73 -6.64 -1.24
CA GLY A 32 7.55 -6.64 -2.70
C GLY A 32 8.25 -7.77 -3.45
N SER A 33 8.90 -8.72 -2.77
CA SER A 33 9.80 -9.71 -3.39
C SER A 33 9.13 -10.62 -4.44
N ASN A 34 7.81 -10.77 -4.36
CA ASN A 34 7.01 -11.60 -5.26
C ASN A 34 6.16 -10.78 -6.24
N LEU A 35 6.34 -9.46 -6.29
CA LEU A 35 5.61 -8.62 -7.25
C LEU A 35 6.19 -8.80 -8.64
N GLN A 36 5.31 -8.97 -9.61
CA GLN A 36 5.67 -9.04 -11.02
C GLN A 36 5.59 -7.64 -11.64
N LYS A 37 6.10 -7.49 -12.85
CA LYS A 37 5.88 -6.27 -13.63
C LYS A 37 4.39 -6.10 -13.88
N GLY A 38 3.88 -4.87 -13.74
CA GLY A 38 2.47 -4.60 -13.94
C GLY A 38 1.94 -3.43 -13.12
N ILE A 39 0.61 -3.32 -13.11
CA ILE A 39 -0.13 -2.27 -12.41
C ILE A 39 -0.61 -2.82 -11.07
N TYR A 40 -0.42 -2.01 -10.03
CA TYR A 40 -0.84 -2.26 -8.66
C TYR A 40 -1.51 -1.01 -8.08
N PHE A 41 -2.20 -1.17 -6.96
CA PHE A 41 -2.80 -0.06 -6.24
C PHE A 41 -2.43 -0.12 -4.77
N ILE A 42 -2.21 1.03 -4.14
CA ILE A 42 -2.16 1.14 -2.69
C ILE A 42 -3.40 1.86 -2.21
N HIS A 43 -4.09 1.26 -1.26
CA HIS A 43 -5.12 1.88 -0.45
C HIS A 43 -4.52 2.26 0.90
N VAL A 44 -4.60 3.53 1.29
CA VAL A 44 -4.09 4.04 2.56
C VAL A 44 -5.20 4.77 3.29
N VAL A 45 -5.33 4.52 4.60
CA VAL A 45 -6.15 5.35 5.49
C VAL A 45 -5.21 6.18 6.35
N VAL A 46 -5.36 7.51 6.28
CA VAL A 46 -4.56 8.49 7.02
C VAL A 46 -5.52 9.43 7.72
N ASP A 47 -5.46 9.49 9.05
CA ASP A 47 -6.31 10.36 9.88
C ASP A 47 -7.81 10.24 9.53
N GLY A 48 -8.30 9.00 9.33
CA GLY A 48 -9.66 8.67 8.91
C GLY A 48 -9.99 8.90 7.42
N GLU A 49 -9.09 9.50 6.64
CA GLU A 49 -9.28 9.75 5.22
C GLU A 49 -8.70 8.64 4.35
N PHE A 50 -9.46 8.23 3.34
CA PHE A 50 -9.05 7.21 2.39
C PHE A 50 -8.35 7.83 1.17
N THR A 51 -7.14 7.36 0.87
CA THR A 51 -6.39 7.69 -0.33
C THR A 51 -6.08 6.43 -1.13
N ARG A 52 -6.15 6.52 -2.46
CA ARG A 52 -5.78 5.45 -3.39
C ARG A 52 -4.77 5.95 -4.40
N GLU A 53 -3.69 5.20 -4.56
CA GLU A 53 -2.63 5.50 -5.52
C GLU A 53 -2.36 4.31 -6.45
N GLN A 54 -2.00 4.58 -7.70
CA GLN A 54 -1.59 3.58 -8.67
C GLN A 54 -0.07 3.47 -8.72
N ILE A 55 0.45 2.24 -8.78
CA ILE A 55 1.87 1.93 -8.94
C ILE A 55 2.06 1.13 -10.22
N ILE A 56 3.11 1.47 -10.96
CA ILE A 56 3.57 0.71 -12.13
C ILE A 56 4.94 0.15 -11.79
N ILE A 57 5.10 -1.17 -11.91
CA ILE A 57 6.37 -1.88 -11.75
C ILE A 57 6.86 -2.29 -13.13
N GLU A 58 8.06 -1.83 -13.51
CA GLU A 58 8.69 -2.05 -14.83
C GLU A 58 9.80 -3.10 -14.85
#